data_AF-A0A8T7B6K6-F1
#
_entry.id   AF-A0A8T7B6K6-F1
#
_cell.length_a   1.000
_cell.length_b   1.000
_cell.length_c   1.000
_cell.angle_alpha   90.00
_cell.angle_beta   90.00
_cell.angle_gamma   90.00
#
_symmetry.space_group_name_H-M   'P 1'
#
loop_
_entity.id
_entity.type
_entity.pdbx_description
1 polymer ?
#
loop_
_entity_poly.entity_id
_entity_poly.type
_entity_poly.pdbx_seq_one_letter_code
_entity_poly.pdbx_strand_id
1 'polypeptide(L)'
;MPTWTIHALLSLLGFSSIYILLKILTLFKINAIIINFWFFASLTLGFLVFAVIRKVDFAVPKSSLIVFLALALVGIFGNHYYVRAYEAAPNPGYVDGIISFATVVLVLFSFFFLGSSLTAAKLLGIVLVVSGVLLLTFS
;
A
#
# COMPACT_ATOMS: atom_id res chain seq x y z
N MET A 1 -1.93 19.29 -14.65
CA MET A 1 -1.59 17.92 -14.26
C MET A 1 -2.80 17.02 -14.49
N PRO A 2 -2.63 15.77 -14.94
CA PRO A 2 -3.74 14.83 -15.09
C PRO A 2 -4.48 14.59 -13.76
N THR A 3 -5.79 14.36 -13.82
CA THR A 3 -6.65 14.20 -12.63
C THR A 3 -6.20 13.05 -11.72
N TRP A 4 -5.68 11.94 -12.28
CA TRP A 4 -5.17 10.81 -11.49
C TRP A 4 -3.95 11.19 -10.63
N THR A 5 -3.13 12.15 -11.08
CA THR A 5 -1.96 12.62 -10.34
C THR A 5 -2.38 13.37 -9.08
N ILE A 6 -3.46 14.15 -9.15
CA ILE A 6 -4.02 14.85 -7.98
C ILE A 6 -4.51 13.84 -6.94
N HIS A 7 -5.23 12.79 -7.36
CA HIS A 7 -5.66 11.73 -6.46
C HIS A 7 -4.48 10.99 -5.81
N ALA A 8 -3.40 10.74 -6.56
CA ALA A 8 -2.19 10.14 -6.03
C ALA A 8 -1.53 11.03 -4.96
N LEU A 9 -1.44 12.34 -5.21
CA LEU A 9 -0.89 13.31 -4.24
C LEU A 9 -1.75 13.40 -2.97
N LEU A 10 -3.07 13.37 -3.09
CA LEU A 10 -3.97 13.33 -1.92
C LEU A 10 -3.81 12.02 -1.15
N SER A 11 -3.64 10.89 -1.86
CA SER A 11 -3.44 9.60 -1.22
C SER A 11 -2.14 9.52 -0.43
N LEU A 12 -1.08 10.22 -0.87
CA LEU A 12 0.21 10.28 -0.15
C LEU A 12 0.03 10.78 1.28
N LEU A 13 -0.80 11.81 1.49
CA LEU A 13 -1.07 12.35 2.82
C LEU A 13 -1.82 11.33 3.69
N GLY A 14 -2.80 10.65 3.10
CA GLY A 14 -3.55 9.59 3.77
C GLY A 14 -2.67 8.42 4.20
N PHE A 15 -1.87 7.88 3.27
CA PHE A 15 -0.96 6.77 3.53
C PHE A 15 0.11 7.14 4.57
N SER A 16 0.78 8.28 4.41
CA SER A 16 1.78 8.75 5.38
C SER A 16 1.20 8.88 6.80
N SER A 17 -0.05 9.34 6.92
CA SER A 17 -0.73 9.45 8.22
C SER A 17 -1.03 8.08 8.84
N ILE A 18 -1.45 7.12 8.03
CA ILE A 18 -1.71 5.73 8.47
C ILE A 18 -0.45 5.14 9.10
N TYR A 19 0.71 5.36 8.51
CA TYR A 19 1.97 4.73 8.93
C TYR A 19 2.42 5.20 10.33
N ILE A 20 2.26 6.49 10.62
CA ILE A 20 2.51 7.04 11.95
C ILE A 20 1.52 6.46 12.96
N LEU A 21 0.24 6.39 12.62
CA LEU A 21 -0.79 5.82 13.50
C LEU A 21 -0.55 4.33 13.78
N LEU A 22 -0.15 3.55 12.77
CA LEU A 22 0.25 2.16 12.94
C LEU A 22 1.43 2.05 13.91
N LYS A 23 2.47 2.88 13.76
CA LYS A 23 3.60 2.90 14.71
C LYS A 23 3.12 3.19 16.13
N ILE A 24 2.26 4.19 16.32
CA ILE A 24 1.69 4.52 17.63
C ILE A 24 0.98 3.31 18.25
N LEU A 25 0.15 2.60 17.49
CA LEU A 25 -0.53 1.40 17.99
C LEU A 25 0.44 0.27 18.37
N THR A 26 1.52 0.09 17.62
CA THR A 26 2.56 -0.90 17.96
C THR A 26 3.36 -0.49 19.21
N LEU A 27 3.54 0.82 19.47
CA LEU A 27 4.17 1.30 20.71
C LEU A 27 3.31 1.02 21.95
N PHE A 28 1.98 0.95 21.78
CA PHE A 28 1.06 0.46 22.82
C PHE A 28 1.07 -1.08 22.97
N LYS A 29 1.99 -1.78 22.28
CA LYS A 29 2.15 -3.24 22.31
C LYS A 29 0.88 -4.00 21.90
N ILE A 30 0.05 -3.37 21.06
CA ILE A 30 -1.12 -4.03 20.48
C ILE A 30 -0.63 -5.01 19.41
N ASN A 31 -1.12 -6.25 19.49
CA ASN A 31 -0.74 -7.30 18.54
C ASN A 31 -1.08 -6.91 17.09
N ALA A 32 -0.18 -7.19 16.15
CA ALA A 32 -0.35 -6.88 14.72
C ALA A 32 -1.64 -7.44 14.11
N ILE A 33 -2.12 -8.62 14.54
CA ILE A 33 -3.38 -9.21 14.05
C ILE A 33 -4.57 -8.37 14.52
N ILE A 34 -4.55 -7.90 15.77
CA ILE A 34 -5.61 -7.06 16.35
C ILE A 34 -5.65 -5.70 15.62
N ILE A 35 -4.48 -5.09 15.41
CA ILE A 35 -4.37 -3.83 14.65
C ILE A 35 -4.97 -4.00 13.25
N ASN A 36 -4.56 -5.04 12.52
CA ASN A 36 -5.05 -5.30 11.17
C ASN A 36 -6.56 -5.55 11.15
N PHE A 37 -7.09 -6.37 12.07
CA PHE A 37 -8.52 -6.65 12.14
C PHE A 37 -9.34 -5.37 12.29
N TRP A 38 -9.00 -4.53 13.27
CA TRP A 38 -9.74 -3.28 13.52
C TRP A 38 -9.54 -2.25 12.42
N PHE A 39 -8.34 -2.18 11.83
CA PHE A 39 -8.06 -1.31 10.70
C PHE A 39 -8.94 -1.67 9.50
N PHE A 40 -8.97 -2.94 9.08
CA PHE A 40 -9.79 -3.38 7.96
C PHE A 40 -11.28 -3.28 8.26
N ALA A 41 -11.73 -3.65 9.46
CA ALA A 41 -13.14 -3.49 9.85
C ALA A 41 -13.59 -2.02 9.76
N SER A 42 -12.77 -1.09 10.25
CA SER A 42 -13.06 0.35 10.19
C SER A 42 -13.10 0.87 8.76
N LEU A 43 -12.17 0.43 7.91
CA LEU A 43 -12.17 0.78 6.48
C LEU A 43 -13.42 0.23 5.77
N THR A 44 -13.79 -1.02 6.02
CA THR A 44 -15.00 -1.63 5.44
C THR A 44 -16.24 -0.84 5.82
N LEU A 45 -16.39 -0.45 7.09
CA LEU A 45 -17.50 0.39 7.54
C LEU A 45 -17.49 1.77 6.86
N GLY A 46 -16.34 2.42 6.77
CA GLY A 46 -16.20 3.71 6.08
C GLY A 46 -16.61 3.62 4.61
N PHE A 47 -16.11 2.63 3.88
CA PHE A 47 -16.48 2.41 2.48
C PHE A 47 -17.94 2.01 2.30
N LEU A 48 -18.53 1.26 3.25
CA LEU A 48 -19.96 0.95 3.23
C LEU A 48 -20.81 2.22 3.34
N VAL A 49 -20.45 3.15 4.23
CA VAL A 49 -21.13 4.46 4.34
C VAL A 49 -21.05 5.22 3.01
N PHE A 50 -19.87 5.29 2.41
CA PHE A 50 -19.71 5.93 1.09
C PHE A 50 -20.55 5.24 0.01
N ALA A 51 -20.56 3.92 -0.03
CA ALA A 51 -21.33 3.14 -1.00
C ALA A 51 -22.84 3.38 -0.85
N VAL A 52 -23.36 3.44 0.38
CA VAL A 52 -24.77 3.76 0.65
C VAL A 52 -25.12 5.18 0.21
N ILE A 53 -24.31 6.17 0.57
CA ILE A 53 -24.53 7.58 0.17
C ILE A 53 -24.51 7.73 -1.35
N ARG A 54 -23.61 7.01 -2.03
CA ARG A 54 -23.44 7.04 -3.48
C ARG A 54 -24.35 6.07 -4.23
N LYS A 55 -25.14 5.26 -3.52
CA LYS A 55 -26.03 4.22 -4.08
C LYS A 55 -25.30 3.26 -5.03
N VAL A 56 -24.10 2.82 -4.62
CA VAL A 56 -23.28 1.88 -5.39
C VAL A 56 -23.90 0.49 -5.34
N ASP A 57 -23.94 -0.20 -6.48
CA ASP A 57 -24.31 -1.61 -6.56
C ASP A 57 -23.15 -2.50 -6.07
N PHE A 58 -23.44 -3.43 -5.17
CA PHE A 58 -22.48 -4.39 -4.61
C PHE A 58 -22.38 -5.68 -5.43
N ALA A 59 -23.08 -5.78 -6.57
CA ALA A 59 -22.99 -6.92 -7.46
C ALA A 59 -21.54 -7.11 -7.95
N VAL A 60 -20.89 -8.16 -7.46
CA VAL A 60 -19.55 -8.58 -7.94
C VAL A 60 -19.72 -9.55 -9.11
N PRO A 61 -19.18 -9.24 -10.30
CA PRO A 61 -19.18 -10.18 -11.41
C PRO A 61 -18.46 -11.48 -11.03
N LYS A 62 -19.07 -12.64 -11.35
CA LYS A 62 -18.45 -13.95 -11.06
C LYS A 62 -17.06 -14.09 -11.71
N SER A 63 -16.83 -13.44 -12.84
CA SER A 63 -15.55 -13.41 -13.55
C SER A 63 -14.41 -12.73 -12.76
N SER A 64 -14.72 -11.80 -11.85
CA SER A 64 -13.71 -11.10 -11.04
C SER A 64 -13.54 -11.70 -9.64
N LEU A 65 -14.39 -12.64 -9.23
CA LEU A 65 -14.37 -13.21 -7.88
C LEU A 65 -13.00 -13.82 -7.54
N ILE A 66 -12.38 -14.53 -8.48
CA ILE A 66 -11.06 -15.13 -8.26
C ILE A 66 -9.97 -14.08 -8.03
N VAL A 67 -10.07 -12.92 -8.71
CA VAL A 67 -9.12 -11.82 -8.54
C VAL A 67 -9.34 -11.13 -7.19
N PHE A 68 -10.59 -10.98 -6.74
CA PHE A 68 -10.88 -10.48 -5.39
C PHE A 68 -10.35 -11.41 -4.30
N LEU A 69 -10.48 -12.73 -4.46
CA LEU A 69 -9.92 -13.70 -3.52
C LEU A 69 -8.39 -13.65 -3.50
N ALA A 70 -7.75 -13.57 -4.66
CA ALA A 70 -6.29 -13.40 -4.75
C ALA A 70 -5.84 -12.09 -4.08
N LEU A 71 -6.56 -10.99 -4.32
CA LEU A 71 -6.31 -9.70 -3.68
C LEU A 71 -6.43 -9.79 -2.15
N ALA A 72 -7.45 -10.48 -1.63
CA ALA A 72 -7.63 -10.67 -0.19
C ALA A 72 -6.47 -11.47 0.42
N LEU A 73 -6.04 -12.56 -0.22
CA LEU A 73 -4.93 -13.38 0.25
C LEU A 73 -3.60 -12.61 0.28
N VAL A 74 -3.28 -11.91 -0.82
CA VAL A 74 -2.07 -11.06 -0.89
C VAL A 74 -2.17 -9.91 0.12
N GLY A 75 -3.36 -9.33 0.28
CA GLY A 75 -3.62 -8.27 1.25
C GLY A 75 -3.40 -8.72 2.69
N ILE A 76 -3.89 -9.89 3.08
CA ILE A 76 -3.68 -10.47 4.42
C ILE A 76 -2.19 -10.69 4.66
N PHE A 77 -1.50 -11.33 3.72
CA PHE A 77 -0.06 -11.59 3.83
C PHE A 77 0.71 -10.28 3.95
N GLY A 78 0.54 -9.37 2.99
CA GLY A 78 1.25 -8.11 2.91
C GLY A 78 1.05 -7.26 4.16
N ASN A 79 -0.19 -7.07 4.61
CA ASN A 79 -0.47 -6.22 5.77
C ASN A 79 -0.01 -6.83 7.09
N HIS A 80 -0.06 -8.16 7.21
CA HIS A 80 0.45 -8.82 8.40
C HIS A 80 1.96 -8.57 8.60
N TYR A 81 2.75 -8.78 7.55
CA TYR A 81 4.19 -8.52 7.61
C TYR A 81 4.52 -7.03 7.63
N TYR A 82 3.69 -6.18 7.01
CA TYR A 82 3.80 -4.74 7.10
C TYR A 82 3.76 -4.27 8.54
N VAL A 83 2.67 -4.58 9.27
CA VAL A 83 2.52 -4.13 10.67
C VAL A 83 3.61 -4.72 11.56
N ARG A 84 4.05 -5.96 11.32
CA ARG A 84 5.20 -6.55 12.04
C ARG A 84 6.51 -5.82 11.78
N ALA A 85 6.74 -5.33 10.56
CA ALA A 85 7.91 -4.51 10.26
C ALA A 85 7.88 -3.19 11.04
N TYR A 86 6.72 -2.54 11.18
CA TYR A 86 6.57 -1.34 12.02
C TYR A 86 6.83 -1.60 13.50
N GLU A 87 6.37 -2.75 13.99
CA GLU A 87 6.62 -3.18 15.36
C GLU A 87 8.12 -3.36 15.63
N ALA A 88 8.82 -4.04 14.71
CA ALA A 88 10.24 -4.37 14.85
C ALA A 88 11.19 -3.19 14.56
N ALA A 89 10.82 -2.28 13.66
CA ALA A 89 11.72 -1.22 13.21
C ALA A 89 11.88 -0.10 14.26
N PRO A 90 13.10 0.44 14.44
CA PRO A 90 13.34 1.58 15.34
C PRO A 90 12.68 2.87 14.81
N ASN A 91 12.62 3.02 13.48
CA ASN A 91 12.03 4.17 12.80
C ASN A 91 11.03 3.68 11.74
N PRO A 92 9.75 4.13 11.75
CA PRO A 92 8.77 3.77 10.73
C PRO A 92 9.19 4.17 9.30
N GLY A 93 9.98 5.23 9.15
CA GLY A 93 10.49 5.68 7.86
C GLY A 93 11.41 4.68 7.18
N TYR A 94 12.08 3.80 7.93
CA TYR A 94 12.90 2.72 7.35
C TYR A 94 12.04 1.65 6.69
N VAL A 95 10.89 1.33 7.29
CA VAL A 95 9.94 0.36 6.74
C VAL A 95 9.34 0.89 5.44
N ASP A 96 8.86 2.14 5.45
CA ASP A 96 8.32 2.78 4.24
C ASP A 96 9.37 3.02 3.17
N GLY A 97 10.61 3.32 3.57
CA GLY A 97 11.75 3.38 2.66
C GLY A 97 11.85 2.07 1.89
N ILE A 98 12.05 0.96 2.59
CA ILE A 98 12.15 -0.38 1.97
C ILE A 98 10.91 -0.69 1.12
N ILE A 99 9.71 -0.31 1.56
CA ILE A 99 8.48 -0.62 0.82
C ILE A 99 8.28 0.26 -0.40
N SER A 100 8.92 1.43 -0.46
CA SER A 100 8.93 2.27 -1.66
C SER A 100 9.60 1.58 -2.86
N PHE A 101 10.43 0.54 -2.63
CA PHE A 101 10.90 -0.37 -3.68
C PHE A 101 9.77 -1.12 -4.41
N ALA A 102 8.57 -1.22 -3.82
CA ALA A 102 7.40 -1.76 -4.49
C ALA A 102 7.11 -1.02 -5.81
N THR A 103 7.49 0.25 -5.93
CA THR A 103 7.39 1.00 -7.20
C THR A 103 8.22 0.34 -8.31
N VAL A 104 9.43 -0.13 -8.00
CA VAL A 104 10.30 -0.84 -8.95
C VAL A 104 9.67 -2.17 -9.35
N VAL A 105 9.22 -2.95 -8.37
CA VAL A 105 8.53 -4.23 -8.60
C VAL A 105 7.28 -4.02 -9.46
N LEU A 106 6.50 -2.97 -9.20
CA LEU A 106 5.29 -2.63 -9.94
C LEU A 106 5.59 -2.24 -11.40
N VAL A 107 6.68 -1.52 -11.66
CA VAL A 107 7.11 -1.23 -13.04
C VAL A 107 7.45 -2.52 -13.79
N LEU A 108 8.18 -3.44 -13.14
CA LEU A 108 8.51 -4.74 -13.73
C LEU A 108 7.25 -5.59 -13.97
N PHE A 109 6.35 -5.67 -12.99
CA PHE A 109 5.09 -6.38 -13.16
C PHE A 109 4.22 -5.75 -14.25
N SER A 110 4.20 -4.43 -14.36
CA SER A 110 3.48 -3.75 -15.44
C SER A 110 4.08 -4.05 -16.81
N PHE A 111 5.41 -4.23 -16.90
CA PHE A 111 6.06 -4.67 -18.13
C PHE A 111 5.64 -6.10 -18.51
N PHE A 112 5.74 -7.04 -17.57
CA PHE A 112 5.47 -8.46 -17.85
C PHE A 112 3.97 -8.80 -18.00
N PHE A 113 3.10 -8.22 -17.18
CA PHE A 113 1.69 -8.61 -17.09
C PHE A 113 0.74 -7.63 -17.78
N LEU A 114 1.11 -6.35 -17.89
CA LEU A 114 0.25 -5.31 -18.46
C LEU A 114 0.75 -4.80 -19.83
N GLY A 115 1.85 -5.37 -20.36
CA GLY A 115 2.41 -5.00 -21.66
C GLY A 115 2.96 -3.57 -21.71
N SER A 116 3.27 -2.97 -20.57
CA SER A 116 3.79 -1.60 -20.54
C SER A 116 5.21 -1.53 -21.12
N SER A 117 5.61 -0.42 -21.75
CA SER A 117 6.96 -0.28 -22.28
C SER A 117 7.98 0.07 -21.20
N LEU A 118 9.16 -0.56 -21.23
CA LEU A 118 10.28 -0.25 -20.35
C LEU A 118 11.29 0.61 -21.10
N THR A 119 11.26 1.93 -20.88
CA THR A 119 12.15 2.89 -21.54
C THR A 119 13.41 3.15 -20.71
N ALA A 120 14.47 3.66 -21.34
CA ALA A 120 15.69 4.06 -20.64
C ALA A 120 15.43 5.08 -19.52
N ALA A 121 14.49 6.02 -19.72
CA ALA A 121 14.08 6.98 -18.69
C ALA A 121 13.44 6.30 -17.47
N LYS A 122 12.61 5.25 -17.67
CA LYS A 122 12.03 4.47 -16.57
C LYS A 122 13.11 3.69 -15.81
N LEU A 123 14.08 3.13 -16.53
CA LEU A 123 15.23 2.44 -15.91
C LEU A 123 16.08 3.40 -15.06
N LEU A 124 16.35 4.61 -15.55
CA LEU A 124 17.03 5.64 -14.77
C LEU A 124 16.22 6.03 -13.53
N GLY A 125 14.90 6.20 -13.68
CA GLY A 125 14.00 6.48 -12.56
C GLY A 125 14.05 5.38 -11.49
N ILE A 126 14.09 4.11 -11.89
CA ILE A 126 14.28 2.98 -10.97
C ILE A 126 15.59 3.14 -10.20
N VAL A 127 16.71 3.37 -10.89
CA VAL A 127 18.02 3.53 -10.23
C VAL A 127 18.01 4.67 -9.20
N LEU A 128 17.38 5.80 -9.54
CA LEU A 128 17.27 6.95 -8.64
C LEU A 128 16.40 6.64 -7.42
N VAL A 129 15.25 5.98 -7.60
CA VAL A 129 14.38 5.57 -6.49
C VAL A 129 15.12 4.61 -5.56
N VAL A 130 15.76 3.58 -6.11
CA VAL A 130 16.55 2.61 -5.34
C VAL A 130 17.62 3.31 -4.52
N SER A 131 18.42 4.17 -5.17
CA SER A 131 19.49 4.90 -4.51
C SER A 131 18.98 5.82 -3.41
N GLY A 132 17.91 6.58 -3.69
CA GLY A 132 17.30 7.49 -2.73
C GLY A 132 16.75 6.77 -1.50
N VAL A 133 16.08 5.62 -1.70
CA VAL A 133 15.58 4.80 -0.61
C VAL A 133 16.71 4.24 0.25
N LEU A 134 17.77 3.70 -0.37
CA LEU A 134 18.90 3.15 0.36
C LEU A 134 19.57 4.21 1.23
N LEU A 135 19.76 5.41 0.69
CA LEU A 135 20.29 6.55 1.44
C LEU A 135 19.39 6.92 2.62
N LEU A 136 18.07 7.03 2.44
CA LEU A 136 17.16 7.38 3.54
C LEU A 136 17.06 6.32 4.63
N THR A 137 17.22 5.05 4.27
CA THR A 137 16.99 3.92 5.18
C THR A 137 18.24 3.54 5.96
N PHE A 138 19.42 3.64 5.34
CA PHE A 138 20.67 3.12 5.89
C PHE A 138 21.73 4.19 6.19
N SER A 139 21.38 5.48 6.11
CA SER A 139 22.22 6.59 6.59
C SER A 139 22.22 6.72 8.11
#